data_AF-A0A969CNK6-F1
#
_entry.id   AF-A0A969CNK6-F1
#
_cell.length_a   1.000
_cell.length_b   1.000
_cell.length_c   1.000
_cell.angle_alpha   90.00
_cell.angle_beta   90.00
_cell.angle_gamma   90.00
#
_symmetry.space_group_name_H-M   'P 1'
#
loop_
_entity.id
_entity.type
_entity.pdbx_description
1 polymer ?
#
loop_
_entity_poly.entity_id
_entity_poly.type
_entity_poly.pdbx_seq_one_letter_code
_entity_poly.pdbx_strand_id
1 'polypeptide(L)'
;MDIQSCLRDRRIIHSDPEIMSGTPVFVGTRVPLQTFFDYLEGEAGLAEFLEDFPHLQAQVLLVLEVIAKAMLDQERTARAHST
;
A
#
# COMPACT_ATOMS: atom_id res chain seq x y z
N MET A 1 -7.72 10.79 -7.00
CA MET A 1 -6.60 10.66 -6.03
C MET A 1 -5.71 9.54 -6.53
N ASP A 2 -4.42 9.78 -6.71
CA ASP A 2 -3.46 8.75 -7.11
C ASP A 2 -2.86 8.09 -5.85
N ILE A 3 -3.16 6.80 -5.65
CA ILE A 3 -2.75 6.06 -4.46
C ILE A 3 -1.22 5.89 -4.42
N GLN A 4 -0.61 5.56 -5.56
CA GLN A 4 0.83 5.31 -5.66
C GLN A 4 1.66 6.57 -5.33
N SER A 5 1.19 7.74 -5.78
CA SER A 5 1.77 9.03 -5.42
C SER A 5 1.68 9.27 -3.92
N CYS A 6 0.50 9.10 -3.32
CA CYS A 6 0.31 9.33 -1.88
C CYS A 6 1.23 8.44 -1.02
N LEU A 7 1.40 7.17 -1.42
CA LEU A 7 2.30 6.25 -0.71
C LEU A 7 3.77 6.67 -0.80
N ARG A 8 4.21 7.18 -1.96
CA ARG A 8 5.58 7.72 -2.14
C ARG A 8 5.78 9.03 -1.38
N ASP A 9 4.82 9.95 -1.43
CA ASP A 9 4.89 11.26 -0.76
C ASP A 9 4.98 11.10 0.77
N ARG A 10 4.29 10.08 1.32
CA ARG A 10 4.37 9.70 2.74
C ARG A 10 5.59 8.83 3.07
N ARG A 11 6.48 8.56 2.10
CA ARG A 11 7.67 7.73 2.23
C ARG A 11 7.39 6.33 2.78
N ILE A 12 6.23 5.76 2.41
CA ILE A 12 5.85 4.40 2.78
C ILE A 12 6.52 3.41 1.84
N ILE A 13 6.50 3.73 0.54
CA ILE A 13 7.16 2.99 -0.53
C ILE A 13 8.10 3.91 -1.32
N HIS A 14 9.03 3.31 -2.05
CA HIS A 14 9.83 3.99 -3.07
C HIS A 14 10.01 3.09 -4.30
N SER A 15 10.34 3.72 -5.42
CA SER A 15 10.68 3.05 -6.68
C SER A 15 11.97 3.67 -7.20
N ASP A 16 12.99 2.85 -7.35
CA ASP A 16 14.30 3.24 -7.86
C ASP A 16 14.70 2.21 -8.95
N PRO A 17 15.05 2.63 -10.18
CA PRO A 17 15.50 1.70 -11.22
C PRO A 17 16.66 0.79 -10.79
N GLU A 18 17.50 1.23 -9.86
CA GLU A 18 18.62 0.45 -9.31
C GLU A 18 18.18 -0.58 -8.25
N ILE A 19 16.93 -0.46 -7.75
CA ILE A 19 16.33 -1.35 -6.76
C ILE A 19 15.20 -2.13 -7.40
N MET A 20 15.38 -3.43 -7.60
CA MET A 20 14.38 -4.31 -8.20
C MET A 20 13.80 -3.76 -9.51
N SER A 21 14.63 -3.15 -10.36
CA SER A 21 14.21 -2.59 -11.65
C SER A 21 13.07 -1.57 -11.56
N GLY A 22 12.96 -0.83 -10.45
CA GLY A 22 11.91 0.16 -10.24
C GLY A 22 10.61 -0.37 -9.66
N THR A 23 10.52 -1.67 -9.34
CA THR A 23 9.37 -2.21 -8.60
C THR A 23 9.16 -1.42 -7.31
N PRO A 24 7.93 -0.95 -6.99
CA PRO A 24 7.67 -0.27 -5.73
C PRO A 24 7.91 -1.20 -4.54
N VAL A 25 8.79 -0.80 -3.63
CA VAL A 25 9.15 -1.55 -2.43
C VAL A 25 8.94 -0.69 -1.17
N PHE A 26 8.68 -1.32 -0.03
CA PHE A 26 8.63 -0.62 1.25
C PHE A 26 9.96 0.08 1.54
N VAL A 27 9.89 1.33 2.00
CA VAL A 27 11.11 2.09 2.34
C VAL A 27 11.88 1.36 3.42
N GLY A 28 13.19 1.23 3.23
CA GLY A 28 14.08 0.53 4.15
C GLY A 28 14.13 -0.99 3.96
N THR A 29 13.41 -1.54 2.98
CA THR A 29 13.42 -2.98 2.68
C THR A 29 13.56 -3.24 1.18
N ARG A 30 13.69 -4.53 0.82
CA ARG A 30 13.52 -5.03 -0.55
C ARG A 30 12.22 -5.84 -0.70
N VAL A 31 11.24 -5.58 0.16
CA VAL A 31 9.94 -6.26 0.10
C VAL A 31 9.04 -5.45 -0.85
N PRO A 32 8.63 -6.03 -1.99
CA PRO A 32 7.70 -5.38 -2.91
C PRO A 32 6.38 -5.06 -2.24
N LEU A 33 5.76 -3.95 -2.65
CA LEU A 33 4.37 -3.65 -2.28
C LEU A 33 3.43 -4.76 -2.78
N GLN A 34 3.71 -5.34 -3.95
CA GLN A 34 2.92 -6.45 -4.49
C GLN A 34 2.89 -7.65 -3.54
N THR A 35 4.02 -7.99 -2.91
CA THR A 35 4.08 -9.10 -1.95
C THR A 35 3.10 -8.93 -0.79
N PHE A 36 2.90 -7.70 -0.31
CA PHE A 36 1.87 -7.45 0.71
C PHE A 36 0.48 -7.84 0.20
N PHE A 37 0.11 -7.46 -1.02
CA PHE A 37 -1.19 -7.83 -1.59
C PHE A 37 -1.30 -9.32 -1.88
N ASP A 38 -0.23 -9.96 -2.34
CA ASP A 38 -0.20 -11.41 -2.58
C ASP A 38 -0.50 -12.20 -1.30
N TYR A 39 0.03 -11.76 -0.15
CA TYR A 39 -0.29 -12.37 1.14
C TYR A 39 -1.76 -12.17 1.52
N LEU A 40 -2.35 -11.00 1.25
CA LEU A 40 -3.78 -10.74 1.54
C LEU A 40 -4.74 -11.62 0.74
N GLU A 41 -4.31 -12.14 -0.41
CA GLU A 41 -5.09 -13.10 -1.21
C GLU A 41 -5.04 -14.52 -0.63
N GLY A 42 -4.07 -14.82 0.23
CA GLY A 42 -3.92 -16.10 0.92
C GLY A 42 -4.89 -16.27 2.09
N GLU A 43 -5.07 -17.52 2.54
CA GLU A 43 -5.98 -17.85 3.64
C GLU A 43 -5.57 -17.22 4.98
N ALA A 44 -4.26 -17.11 5.23
CA ALA A 44 -3.73 -16.53 6.47
C ALA A 44 -3.49 -15.01 6.37
N GLY A 45 -3.49 -14.44 5.16
CA GLY A 45 -3.71 -13.03 4.93
C GLY A 45 -2.67 -12.11 5.59
N LEU A 46 -3.19 -11.05 6.23
CA LEU A 46 -2.38 -10.07 6.96
C LEU A 46 -1.64 -10.69 8.16
N ALA A 47 -2.19 -11.74 8.79
CA ALA A 47 -1.54 -12.35 9.96
C ALA A 47 -0.21 -12.99 9.56
N GLU A 48 -0.22 -13.80 8.50
CA GLU A 48 0.98 -14.44 7.95
C GLU A 48 2.01 -13.39 7.49
N PHE A 49 1.55 -12.31 6.83
CA PHE A 49 2.45 -11.24 6.41
C PHE A 49 3.18 -10.57 7.60
N LEU A 50 2.47 -10.36 8.71
CA LEU A 50 3.05 -9.73 9.90
C LEU A 50 3.93 -10.69 10.70
N GLU A 51 3.73 -12.00 10.58
CA GLU A 51 4.64 -13.02 11.12
C GLU A 51 5.98 -12.98 10.38
N ASP A 52 5.96 -12.90 9.04
CA ASP A 52 7.18 -12.87 8.22
C ASP A 52 7.88 -11.50 8.22
N PHE A 53 7.09 -10.41 8.26
CA PHE A 53 7.59 -9.03 8.18
C PHE A 53 7.08 -8.15 9.33
N PRO A 54 7.39 -8.47 10.60
CA PRO A 54 6.85 -7.75 11.76
C PRO A 54 7.22 -6.27 11.78
N HIS A 55 8.38 -5.92 11.21
CA HIS A 55 8.86 -4.54 11.10
C HIS A 55 8.05 -3.68 10.11
N LEU A 56 7.26 -4.30 9.22
CA LEU A 56 6.42 -3.60 8.25
C LEU A 56 5.03 -3.26 8.78
N GLN A 57 4.66 -3.63 10.01
CA GLN A 57 3.33 -3.41 10.58
C GLN A 57 2.86 -1.95 10.45
N ALA A 58 3.72 -0.98 10.80
CA ALA A 58 3.37 0.43 10.70
C ALA A 58 3.15 0.86 9.24
N GLN A 59 3.99 0.39 8.32
CA GLN A 59 3.90 0.75 6.90
C GLN A 59 2.65 0.18 6.25
N VAL A 60 2.29 -1.09 6.52
CA VAL A 60 1.08 -1.69 5.94
C VAL A 60 -0.21 -1.06 6.47
N LEU A 61 -0.25 -0.66 7.75
CA LEU A 61 -1.38 0.10 8.28
C LEU A 61 -1.57 1.43 7.54
N LEU A 62 -0.48 2.12 7.20
CA LEU A 62 -0.54 3.35 6.42
C LEU A 62 -0.96 3.09 4.96
N VAL A 63 -0.56 1.97 4.37
CA VAL A 63 -1.04 1.54 3.04
C VAL A 63 -2.57 1.38 3.07
N LEU A 64 -3.08 0.60 4.04
CA LEU A 64 -4.51 0.37 4.20
C LEU A 64 -5.29 1.66 4.46
N GLU A 65 -4.74 2.57 5.29
CA GLU A 65 -5.31 3.89 5.55
C GLU A 65 -5.48 4.72 4.26
N VAL A 66 -4.44 4.75 3.41
CA VAL A 66 -4.46 5.50 2.14
C VAL A 66 -5.48 4.90 1.17
N ILE A 67 -5.54 3.58 1.06
CA ILE A 67 -6.52 2.89 0.20
C ILE A 67 -7.94 3.17 0.68
N ALA A 68 -8.20 3.01 1.99
CA ALA A 68 -9.51 3.26 2.57
C ALA A 68 -9.97 4.71 2.35
N LYS A 69 -9.08 5.69 2.54
CA LYS A 69 -9.37 7.10 2.25
C LYS A 69 -9.69 7.33 0.77
N ALA A 70 -8.88 6.77 -0.13
CA ALA A 70 -9.12 6.90 -1.57
C ALA A 70 -10.50 6.34 -1.97
N MET A 71 -10.87 5.16 -1.44
CA MET A 71 -12.17 4.54 -1.71
C MET A 71 -13.33 5.40 -1.18
N LEU A 72 -13.25 5.88 0.06
CA LEU A 72 -14.30 6.71 0.67
C LEU A 72 -14.44 8.08 0.00
N ASP A 73 -13.34 8.66 -0.48
CA ASP A 73 -13.36 9.95 -1.20
C ASP A 73 -14.02 9.82 -2.58
N GLN A 74 -13.88 8.67 -3.25
CA GLN A 74 -14.58 8.38 -4.50
C GLN A 74 -16.10 8.33 -4.32
N GLU A 75 -16.58 7.72 -3.24
CA GLU A 75 -18.03 7.68 -2.96
C GLU A 75 -18.63 9.08 -2.73
N ARG A 76 -17.87 9.98 -2.10
CA ARG A 76 -18.30 11.37 -1.86
C ARG A 76 -18.39 12.16 -3.16
N THR A 77 -17.41 12.00 -4.04
CA THR A 77 -17.39 12.69 -5.34
C THR A 77 -18.43 12.13 -6.30
N ALA A 78 -18.69 10.81 -6.28
CA ALA A 78 -19.76 10.19 -7.06
C ALA A 78 -21.16 10.67 -6.64
N ARG A 79 -21.43 10.78 -5.33
CA ARG A 79 -22.70 11.31 -4.82
C ARG A 79 -22.89 12.80 -5.11
N ALA A 80 -21.81 13.59 -5.14
CA ALA A 80 -21.86 15.02 -5.41
C ALA A 80 -22.16 15.38 -6.88
N HIS A 81 -21.88 14.50 -7.84
CA HIS A 81 -22.14 14.74 -9.27
C HIS A 81 -23.47 14.15 -9.78
N SER A 82 -24.23 13.45 -8.92
CA SER A 82 -25.56 12.90 -9.25
C SER A 82 -26.73 13.74 -8.69
N THR A 83 -26.50 15.00 -8.33
CA THR A 83 -27.53 15.96 -7.88
C THR A 83 -27.50 17.20 -8.75
#